data_AF-A2GQC0-F1
#
_entry.id   AF-A2GQC0-F1
#
_cell.length_a   1.000
_cell.length_b   1.000
_cell.length_c   1.000
_cell.angle_alpha   90.00
_cell.angle_beta   90.00
_cell.angle_gamma   90.00
#
_symmetry.space_group_name_H-M   'P 1'
#
loop_
_entity.id
_entity.type
_entity.pdbx_description
1 polymer ?
#
loop_
_entity_poly.entity_id
_entity_poly.type
_entity_poly.pdbx_seq_one_letter_code
_entity_poly.pdbx_strand_id
1 'polypeptide(L)'
;MPGRISVSLYDETKGQRNVDDKSDNYQILRYPCSSSTQVCTPYVVRLSRGIYKIELFGASGGYPNNDPNLAGRGSYTSGHLTVSQEMTLYVYLGQQGKLNGPRTFNGGGRGSIKAGSSGGSTDIRLTPGQWGNFESLKSRIMVAAGGVGGHLHAYFHTGTHGGNLTGFDGILTYDPNCSPPEQVSKAFGATKERGGISGKSNTISGEDGKFGIGGNPANNQKYPSGGSGGYFSGAGSSVGLCCVGIGSSGSSFISGHGGCNAILNTSTSQDDIHLSNQSIHYSGISFSSTIIKSGYELYSYYSDDSTPKGNVGNGYAIITFFPYELFTCRCISFSFHIFLFFEIIISF
;
A
#
# COMPACT_ATOMS: atom_id res chain seq x y z
N MET A 1 -8.06 27.31 -17.27
CA MET A 1 -6.65 27.13 -16.85
C MET A 1 -6.29 25.68 -17.13
N PRO A 2 -5.11 25.35 -17.68
CA PRO A 2 -4.76 23.95 -17.92
C PRO A 2 -4.80 23.16 -16.60
N GLY A 3 -5.36 21.95 -16.64
CA GLY A 3 -5.67 21.14 -15.45
C GLY A 3 -4.42 20.86 -14.60
N ARG A 4 -4.53 21.09 -13.28
CA ARG A 4 -3.40 20.96 -12.35
C ARG A 4 -2.93 19.52 -12.19
N ILE A 5 -3.90 18.59 -12.24
CA ILE A 5 -3.74 17.15 -12.24
C ILE A 5 -4.33 16.62 -13.55
N SER A 6 -3.53 15.93 -14.35
CA SER A 6 -3.99 15.21 -15.54
C SER A 6 -3.79 13.71 -15.34
N VAL A 7 -4.82 12.92 -15.64
CA VAL A 7 -4.84 11.47 -15.39
C VAL A 7 -5.24 10.72 -16.66
N SER A 8 -4.38 9.81 -17.09
CA SER A 8 -4.60 8.88 -18.23
C SER A 8 -4.17 7.46 -17.84
N LEU A 9 -4.38 6.47 -18.70
CA LEU A 9 -3.87 5.11 -18.50
C LEU A 9 -2.55 4.92 -19.24
N TYR A 10 -1.66 4.09 -18.69
CA TYR A 10 -0.42 3.72 -19.38
C TYR A 10 -0.65 2.78 -20.58
N ASP A 11 -1.69 1.95 -20.48
CA ASP A 11 -2.11 1.01 -21.52
C ASP A 11 -3.63 0.87 -21.47
N GLU A 12 -4.32 1.55 -22.38
CA GLU A 12 -5.78 1.61 -22.46
C GLU A 12 -6.41 0.26 -22.85
N THR A 13 -5.63 -0.70 -23.34
CA THR A 13 -6.15 -2.05 -23.68
C THR A 13 -6.30 -2.95 -22.46
N LYS A 14 -5.67 -2.59 -21.33
CA LYS A 14 -5.60 -3.40 -20.10
C LYS A 14 -6.46 -2.86 -18.95
N GLY A 15 -7.16 -1.75 -19.14
CA GLY A 15 -8.00 -1.14 -18.11
C GLY A 15 -8.91 -0.04 -18.65
N GLN A 16 -9.75 0.49 -17.79
CA GLN A 16 -10.65 1.61 -18.04
C GLN A 16 -10.33 2.75 -17.07
N ARG A 17 -10.41 3.99 -17.54
CA ARG A 17 -10.16 5.18 -16.71
C ARG A 17 -11.29 5.31 -15.69
N ASN A 18 -11.04 4.88 -14.46
CA ASN A 18 -12.00 4.90 -13.34
C ASN A 18 -11.59 5.97 -12.32
N VAL A 19 -11.86 7.23 -12.68
CA VAL A 19 -11.45 8.40 -11.90
C VAL A 19 -12.69 9.20 -11.52
N ASP A 20 -12.81 9.54 -10.24
CA ASP A 20 -13.85 10.43 -9.72
C ASP A 20 -13.30 11.86 -9.73
N ASP A 21 -13.50 12.55 -10.87
CA ASP A 21 -13.06 13.92 -11.11
C ASP A 21 -13.99 14.91 -10.38
N LYS A 22 -13.90 15.01 -9.04
CA LYS A 22 -14.72 15.98 -8.29
C LYS A 22 -14.36 17.44 -8.61
N SER A 23 -13.09 17.72 -8.92
CA SER A 23 -12.60 19.02 -9.41
C SER A 23 -11.20 18.89 -10.04
N ASP A 24 -10.73 19.94 -10.72
CA ASP A 24 -9.34 20.02 -11.24
C ASP A 24 -8.26 19.88 -10.15
N ASN A 25 -8.63 20.08 -8.88
CA ASN A 25 -7.73 20.05 -7.73
C ASN A 25 -7.87 18.78 -6.87
N TYR A 26 -8.83 17.90 -7.16
CA TYR A 26 -9.12 16.75 -6.32
C TYR A 26 -9.56 15.56 -7.18
N GLN A 27 -8.76 14.50 -7.13
CA GLN A 27 -8.90 13.34 -8.00
C GLN A 27 -8.86 12.06 -7.15
N ILE A 28 -9.89 11.20 -7.28
CA ILE A 28 -9.88 9.85 -6.70
C ILE A 28 -9.64 8.85 -7.83
N LEU A 29 -8.52 8.13 -7.75
CA LEU A 29 -8.13 7.11 -8.71
C LEU A 29 -8.59 5.76 -8.16
N ARG A 30 -9.61 5.16 -8.76
CA ARG A 30 -10.10 3.83 -8.41
C ARG A 30 -9.44 2.78 -9.28
N TYR A 31 -9.43 1.54 -8.81
CA TYR A 31 -8.82 0.40 -9.53
C TYR A 31 -9.30 0.35 -11.00
N PRO A 32 -8.40 0.42 -11.99
CA PRO A 32 -8.77 0.62 -13.39
C PRO A 32 -9.16 -0.67 -14.12
N CYS A 33 -9.01 -1.83 -13.49
CA CYS A 33 -9.07 -3.11 -14.20
C CYS A 33 -10.19 -3.99 -13.66
N SER A 34 -10.57 -4.99 -14.45
CA SER A 34 -11.46 -6.03 -13.94
C SER A 34 -10.77 -6.77 -12.79
N SER A 35 -11.43 -6.84 -11.64
CA SER A 35 -10.92 -7.64 -10.53
C SER A 35 -10.87 -9.13 -10.83
N SER A 36 -11.33 -9.61 -12.00
CA SER A 36 -11.22 -11.01 -12.44
C SER A 36 -9.89 -11.40 -13.08
N THR A 37 -9.05 -10.44 -13.47
CA THR A 37 -7.79 -10.73 -14.19
C THR A 37 -6.58 -10.23 -13.41
N GLN A 38 -5.43 -10.90 -13.57
CA GLN A 38 -4.14 -10.42 -13.05
C GLN A 38 -3.48 -9.36 -13.96
N VAL A 39 -4.06 -9.17 -15.15
CA VAL A 39 -3.62 -8.17 -16.12
C VAL A 39 -4.26 -6.84 -15.73
N CYS A 40 -3.42 -5.82 -15.55
CA CYS A 40 -3.84 -4.47 -15.25
C CYS A 40 -2.82 -3.44 -15.73
N THR A 41 -3.18 -2.17 -15.65
CA THR A 41 -2.38 -1.02 -16.10
C THR A 41 -2.33 0.06 -15.01
N PRO A 42 -1.20 0.76 -14.82
CA PRO A 42 -1.15 1.91 -13.93
C PRO A 42 -1.79 3.15 -14.58
N TYR A 43 -2.13 4.12 -13.73
CA TYR A 43 -2.42 5.48 -14.19
C TYR A 43 -1.13 6.23 -14.48
N VAL A 44 -1.15 7.07 -15.52
CA VAL A 44 -0.16 8.11 -15.78
C VAL A 44 -0.73 9.42 -15.26
N VAL A 45 -0.13 9.95 -14.20
CA VAL A 45 -0.54 11.20 -13.55
C VAL A 45 0.50 12.27 -13.87
N ARG A 46 0.08 13.35 -14.52
CA ARG A 46 0.90 14.54 -14.74
C ARG A 46 0.50 15.63 -13.76
N LEU A 47 1.48 16.12 -13.01
CA LEU A 47 1.32 17.17 -12.02
C LEU A 47 2.05 18.42 -12.49
N SER A 48 1.32 19.53 -12.55
CA SER A 48 1.93 20.84 -12.76
C SER A 48 2.58 21.37 -11.48
N ARG A 49 3.35 22.47 -11.56
CA ARG A 49 3.99 23.08 -10.38
C ARG A 49 2.99 23.34 -9.26
N GLY A 50 3.27 22.87 -8.05
CA GLY A 50 2.28 22.79 -6.97
C GLY A 50 2.74 22.07 -5.72
N ILE A 51 1.88 22.11 -4.69
CA ILE A 51 1.97 21.20 -3.55
C ILE A 51 0.76 20.26 -3.63
N TYR A 52 1.02 18.96 -3.50
CA TYR A 52 -0.01 17.94 -3.60
C TYR A 52 -0.01 17.07 -2.35
N LYS A 53 -1.17 16.88 -1.70
CA LYS A 53 -1.35 15.75 -0.79
C LYS A 53 -1.69 14.53 -1.62
N ILE A 54 -0.90 13.48 -1.44
CA ILE A 54 -1.16 12.17 -2.05
C ILE A 54 -1.45 11.17 -0.95
N GLU A 55 -2.50 10.39 -1.14
CA GLU A 55 -2.96 9.36 -0.21
C GLU A 55 -3.11 8.05 -0.96
N LEU A 56 -2.54 6.97 -0.42
CA LEU A 56 -2.61 5.64 -1.00
C LEU A 56 -3.25 4.66 -0.02
N PHE A 57 -4.05 3.76 -0.57
CA PHE A 57 -4.74 2.71 0.17
C PHE A 57 -4.36 1.38 -0.45
N GLY A 58 -3.71 0.50 0.32
CA GLY A 58 -3.39 -0.85 -0.12
C GLY A 58 -4.66 -1.69 -0.31
N ALA A 59 -4.59 -2.74 -1.13
CA ALA A 59 -5.73 -3.63 -1.31
C ALA A 59 -5.88 -4.63 -0.15
N SER A 60 -7.10 -5.11 0.10
CA SER A 60 -7.30 -6.20 1.05
C SER A 60 -7.01 -7.57 0.45
N GLY A 61 -6.76 -8.55 1.31
CA GLY A 61 -6.81 -9.95 0.93
C GLY A 61 -8.21 -10.41 0.52
N GLY A 62 -8.27 -11.61 -0.06
CA GLY A 62 -9.51 -12.33 -0.26
C GLY A 62 -10.01 -12.91 1.05
N TYR A 63 -11.30 -13.15 1.15
CA TYR A 63 -11.92 -13.62 2.38
C TYR A 63 -12.86 -14.81 2.10
N PRO A 64 -12.92 -15.80 3.00
CA PRO A 64 -13.89 -16.88 2.91
C PRO A 64 -15.28 -16.40 3.36
N ASN A 65 -16.31 -17.24 3.12
CA ASN A 65 -17.69 -17.03 3.55
C ASN A 65 -18.36 -15.72 3.05
N ASN A 66 -17.79 -15.06 2.04
CA ASN A 66 -18.21 -13.73 1.61
C ASN A 66 -18.23 -12.68 2.76
N ASP A 67 -17.49 -12.91 3.86
CA ASP A 67 -17.41 -11.98 4.99
C ASP A 67 -16.16 -11.08 4.87
N PRO A 68 -16.32 -9.79 4.52
CA PRO A 68 -15.21 -8.85 4.38
C PRO A 68 -14.42 -8.62 5.68
N ASN A 69 -14.96 -8.97 6.85
CA ASN A 69 -14.24 -8.85 8.12
C ASN A 69 -13.14 -9.90 8.29
N LEU A 70 -13.15 -10.94 7.46
CA LEU A 70 -12.10 -11.96 7.41
C LEU A 70 -10.95 -11.57 6.48
N ALA A 71 -11.05 -10.44 5.78
CA ALA A 71 -9.97 -9.92 4.95
C ALA A 71 -8.88 -9.28 5.82
N GLY A 72 -7.62 -9.60 5.56
CA GLY A 72 -6.54 -8.71 5.95
C GLY A 72 -6.69 -7.41 5.18
N ARG A 73 -6.82 -6.29 5.90
CA ARG A 73 -7.07 -4.97 5.29
C ARG A 73 -5.77 -4.33 4.81
N GLY A 74 -5.83 -3.54 3.74
CA GLY A 74 -4.66 -2.78 3.27
C GLY A 74 -4.27 -1.64 4.22
N SER A 75 -3.00 -1.24 4.15
CA SER A 75 -2.47 -0.09 4.91
C SER A 75 -2.82 1.24 4.23
N TYR A 76 -2.51 2.34 4.91
CA TYR A 76 -2.69 3.71 4.44
C TYR A 76 -1.37 4.47 4.50
N THR A 77 -1.06 5.23 3.44
CA THR A 77 0.04 6.20 3.45
C THR A 77 -0.41 7.54 2.93
N SER A 78 0.15 8.62 3.48
CA SER A 78 -0.07 9.96 2.97
C SER A 78 1.14 10.86 3.13
N GLY A 79 1.28 11.85 2.26
CA GLY A 79 2.29 12.90 2.39
C GLY A 79 2.07 14.04 1.42
N HIS A 80 2.81 15.13 1.63
CA HIS A 80 2.80 16.30 0.75
C HIS A 80 4.01 16.27 -0.17
N LEU A 81 3.77 16.34 -1.48
CA LEU A 81 4.77 16.41 -2.53
C LEU A 81 4.84 17.83 -3.09
N THR A 82 6.02 18.45 -3.03
CA THR A 82 6.29 19.72 -3.70
C THR A 82 6.82 19.44 -5.11
N VAL A 83 6.10 19.94 -6.11
CA VAL A 83 6.41 19.81 -7.54
C VAL A 83 6.89 21.17 -8.03
N SER A 84 8.18 21.30 -8.33
CA SER A 84 8.81 22.56 -8.78
C SER A 84 8.64 22.82 -10.28
N GLN A 85 8.52 21.75 -11.05
CA GLN A 85 8.33 21.70 -12.50
C GLN A 85 7.40 20.52 -12.84
N GLU A 86 6.85 20.48 -14.05
CA GLU A 86 5.97 19.38 -14.46
C GLU A 86 6.60 18.02 -14.15
N MET A 87 5.83 17.16 -13.48
CA MET A 87 6.26 15.84 -13.03
C MET A 87 5.25 14.79 -13.49
N THR A 88 5.75 13.70 -14.07
CA THR A 88 4.93 12.52 -14.37
C THR A 88 5.17 11.45 -13.32
N LEU A 89 4.08 10.90 -12.79
CA LEU A 89 4.06 9.80 -11.83
C LEU A 89 3.25 8.64 -12.40
N TYR A 90 3.64 7.42 -12.07
CA TYR A 90 2.90 6.22 -12.41
C TYR A 90 2.28 5.63 -11.15
N VAL A 91 0.96 5.55 -11.10
CA VAL A 91 0.21 5.12 -9.92
C VAL A 91 -0.32 3.71 -10.14
N TYR A 92 0.23 2.74 -9.42
CA TYR A 92 -0.16 1.34 -9.44
C TYR A 92 -1.11 1.07 -8.28
N LEU A 93 -2.35 0.70 -8.58
CA LEU A 93 -3.35 0.37 -7.57
C LEU A 93 -3.38 -1.14 -7.33
N GLY A 94 -3.38 -1.56 -6.07
CA GLY A 94 -3.36 -2.98 -5.70
C GLY A 94 -4.66 -3.70 -6.04
N GLN A 95 -4.58 -4.96 -6.45
CA GLN A 95 -5.77 -5.79 -6.63
C GLN A 95 -6.18 -6.47 -5.32
N GLN A 96 -7.49 -6.52 -5.07
CA GLN A 96 -8.07 -7.30 -3.98
C GLN A 96 -7.86 -8.80 -4.20
N GLY A 97 -7.49 -9.50 -3.14
CA GLY A 97 -7.46 -10.96 -3.16
C GLY A 97 -8.84 -11.61 -3.30
N LYS A 98 -8.84 -12.91 -3.61
CA LYS A 98 -10.04 -13.74 -3.73
C LYS A 98 -9.83 -15.08 -3.04
N LEU A 99 -10.90 -15.69 -2.56
CA LEU A 99 -10.85 -17.08 -2.09
C LEU A 99 -10.39 -17.99 -3.24
N ASN A 100 -9.42 -18.86 -2.98
CA ASN A 100 -8.78 -19.73 -3.97
C ASN A 100 -8.21 -18.92 -5.15
N GLY A 101 -7.83 -17.68 -4.89
CA GLY A 101 -7.41 -16.74 -5.93
C GLY A 101 -5.95 -16.99 -6.34
N PRO A 102 -5.62 -16.68 -7.61
CA PRO A 102 -4.22 -16.65 -8.01
C PRO A 102 -3.53 -15.43 -7.38
N ARG A 103 -2.26 -15.19 -7.73
CA ARG A 103 -1.53 -13.97 -7.33
C ARG A 103 -2.36 -12.71 -7.65
N THR A 104 -2.29 -11.67 -6.84
CA THR A 104 -2.95 -10.40 -7.17
C THR A 104 -1.99 -9.46 -7.88
N PHE A 105 -2.53 -8.61 -8.74
CA PHE A 105 -1.79 -7.52 -9.34
C PHE A 105 -1.17 -6.63 -8.25
N ASN A 106 0.07 -6.23 -8.52
CA ASN A 106 0.92 -5.46 -7.64
C ASN A 106 1.31 -6.15 -6.32
N GLY A 107 1.56 -7.46 -6.39
CA GLY A 107 2.50 -8.12 -5.47
C GLY A 107 1.90 -8.98 -4.37
N GLY A 108 0.59 -9.25 -4.31
CA GLY A 108 0.05 -10.18 -3.31
C GLY A 108 0.12 -11.63 -3.76
N GLY A 109 0.63 -12.55 -2.93
CA GLY A 109 0.74 -13.98 -3.23
C GLY A 109 -0.61 -14.69 -3.39
N ARG A 110 -0.60 -15.85 -4.07
CA ARG A 110 -1.82 -16.65 -4.30
C ARG A 110 -2.41 -17.23 -3.00
N GLY A 111 -3.68 -17.62 -3.03
CA GLY A 111 -4.31 -18.43 -2.00
C GLY A 111 -4.47 -19.87 -2.46
N SER A 112 -4.31 -20.84 -1.56
CA SER A 112 -4.64 -22.25 -1.85
C SER A 112 -6.14 -22.52 -1.72
N ILE A 113 -6.59 -23.76 -1.89
CA ILE A 113 -7.99 -24.13 -1.64
C ILE A 113 -8.32 -23.81 -0.17
N LYS A 114 -9.41 -23.07 0.08
CA LYS A 114 -9.88 -22.52 1.37
C LYS A 114 -9.06 -21.34 1.93
N ALA A 115 -8.18 -20.74 1.14
CA ALA A 115 -7.47 -19.51 1.52
C ALA A 115 -7.70 -18.39 0.52
N GLY A 116 -7.81 -17.17 1.03
CA GLY A 116 -7.74 -15.96 0.22
C GLY A 116 -6.34 -15.79 -0.37
N SER A 117 -6.26 -15.37 -1.62
CA SER A 117 -5.06 -14.69 -2.09
C SER A 117 -4.88 -13.38 -1.35
N SER A 118 -3.64 -12.92 -1.25
CA SER A 118 -3.31 -11.69 -0.54
C SER A 118 -3.44 -10.48 -1.47
N GLY A 119 -3.73 -9.32 -0.91
CA GLY A 119 -3.90 -8.08 -1.66
C GLY A 119 -2.58 -7.50 -2.15
N GLY A 120 -2.64 -6.83 -3.29
CA GLY A 120 -1.52 -6.06 -3.84
C GLY A 120 -1.29 -4.75 -3.08
N SER A 121 -0.07 -4.23 -3.15
CA SER A 121 0.23 -2.88 -2.68
C SER A 121 -0.35 -1.83 -3.61
N THR A 122 -0.49 -0.61 -3.11
CA THR A 122 -0.71 0.59 -3.94
C THR A 122 0.53 1.46 -3.86
N ASP A 123 1.08 1.88 -5.00
CA ASP A 123 2.35 2.61 -5.02
C ASP A 123 2.45 3.68 -6.13
N ILE A 124 3.38 4.61 -5.92
CA ILE A 124 3.77 5.66 -6.86
C ILE A 124 5.19 5.37 -7.34
N ARG A 125 5.38 5.39 -8.66
CA ARG A 125 6.66 5.13 -9.34
C ARG A 125 7.07 6.29 -10.23
N LEU A 126 8.38 6.42 -10.43
CA LEU A 126 8.97 7.36 -11.39
C LEU A 126 9.17 6.72 -12.79
N THR A 127 9.28 5.39 -12.84
CA THR A 127 9.49 4.64 -14.09
C THR A 127 8.39 3.59 -14.27
N PRO A 128 7.70 3.55 -15.43
CA PRO A 128 6.67 2.57 -15.69
C PRO A 128 7.25 1.22 -16.06
N GLY A 129 6.41 0.21 -16.08
CA GLY A 129 6.74 -1.14 -16.53
C GLY A 129 5.66 -2.14 -16.13
N GLN A 130 5.88 -3.41 -16.42
CA GLN A 130 5.11 -4.47 -15.79
C GLN A 130 5.23 -4.34 -14.26
N TRP A 131 4.16 -4.63 -13.52
CA TRP A 131 4.12 -4.34 -12.07
C TRP A 131 5.29 -4.96 -11.29
N GLY A 132 5.75 -6.14 -11.71
CA GLY A 132 6.87 -6.88 -11.10
C GLY A 132 8.24 -6.61 -11.71
N ASN A 133 8.35 -5.69 -12.68
CA ASN A 133 9.64 -5.30 -13.27
C ASN A 133 10.50 -4.60 -12.21
N PHE A 134 11.76 -5.04 -12.07
CA PHE A 134 12.64 -4.56 -11.01
C PHE A 134 12.97 -3.07 -11.12
N GLU A 135 13.28 -2.55 -12.30
CA GLU A 135 13.57 -1.12 -12.49
C GLU A 135 12.37 -0.24 -12.15
N SER A 136 11.17 -0.67 -12.54
CA SER A 136 9.93 0.00 -12.12
C SER A 136 9.76 -0.06 -10.60
N LEU A 137 9.88 -1.24 -9.98
CA LEU A 137 9.77 -1.42 -8.52
C LEU A 137 10.81 -0.60 -7.74
N LYS A 138 12.04 -0.50 -8.24
CA LYS A 138 13.14 0.27 -7.66
C LYS A 138 12.80 1.75 -7.61
N SER A 139 12.03 2.25 -8.58
CA SER A 139 11.61 3.66 -8.67
C SER A 139 10.42 4.07 -7.76
N ARG A 140 10.00 3.21 -6.83
CA ARG A 140 8.87 3.47 -5.92
C ARG A 140 9.23 4.51 -4.87
N ILE A 141 8.44 5.58 -4.79
CA ILE A 141 8.64 6.70 -3.85
C ILE A 141 7.60 6.75 -2.72
N MET A 142 6.47 6.05 -2.87
CA MET A 142 5.44 5.91 -1.85
C MET A 142 4.71 4.58 -2.07
N VAL A 143 4.47 3.82 -1.01
CA VAL A 143 3.87 2.48 -1.03
C VAL A 143 2.96 2.28 0.18
N ALA A 144 1.69 1.93 -0.06
CA ALA A 144 0.79 1.33 0.93
C ALA A 144 0.72 -0.18 0.71
N ALA A 145 1.11 -0.96 1.72
CA ALA A 145 1.07 -2.42 1.72
C ALA A 145 -0.36 -2.98 1.61
N GLY A 146 -0.50 -4.11 0.92
CA GLY A 146 -1.73 -4.89 0.88
C GLY A 146 -1.92 -5.72 2.14
N GLY A 147 -3.13 -6.24 2.37
CA GLY A 147 -3.43 -7.19 3.44
C GLY A 147 -3.39 -8.65 3.00
N VAL A 148 -3.28 -9.57 3.95
CA VAL A 148 -3.22 -11.02 3.70
C VAL A 148 -4.61 -11.62 3.54
N GLY A 149 -4.75 -12.68 2.74
CA GLY A 149 -6.01 -13.40 2.59
C GLY A 149 -6.47 -14.09 3.88
N GLY A 150 -7.77 -14.03 4.15
CA GLY A 150 -8.43 -14.81 5.21
C GLY A 150 -8.45 -16.30 4.92
N HIS A 151 -8.65 -17.12 5.94
CA HIS A 151 -8.52 -18.58 5.86
C HIS A 151 -9.73 -19.30 6.43
N LEU A 152 -9.99 -20.47 5.87
CA LEU A 152 -10.87 -21.48 6.43
C LEU A 152 -10.08 -22.77 6.69
N HIS A 153 -9.78 -23.03 7.96
CA HIS A 153 -9.24 -24.29 8.44
C HIS A 153 -10.31 -25.02 9.29
N ALA A 154 -10.05 -25.29 10.57
CA ALA A 154 -11.08 -25.72 11.52
C ALA A 154 -12.07 -24.59 11.83
N TYR A 155 -11.58 -23.34 11.79
CA TYR A 155 -12.36 -22.12 11.98
C TYR A 155 -12.00 -21.08 10.92
N PHE A 156 -12.79 -20.01 10.85
CA PHE A 156 -12.47 -18.83 10.06
C PHE A 156 -11.43 -17.98 10.77
N HIS A 157 -10.42 -17.56 10.02
CA HIS A 157 -9.37 -16.68 10.51
C HIS A 157 -9.22 -15.48 9.58
N THR A 158 -9.19 -14.28 10.18
CA THR A 158 -8.86 -13.06 9.46
C THR A 158 -7.39 -13.08 9.06
N GLY A 159 -7.10 -12.72 7.80
CA GLY A 159 -5.72 -12.52 7.36
C GLY A 159 -5.08 -11.33 8.08
N THR A 160 -3.75 -11.35 8.22
CA THR A 160 -3.06 -10.19 8.82
C THR A 160 -3.15 -8.96 7.92
N HIS A 161 -3.13 -7.79 8.55
CA HIS A 161 -3.34 -6.51 7.85
C HIS A 161 -2.05 -6.01 7.20
N GLY A 162 -2.15 -5.09 6.24
CA GLY A 162 -0.98 -4.43 5.64
C GLY A 162 -0.16 -3.70 6.69
N GLY A 163 1.16 -3.84 6.59
CA GLY A 163 2.12 -3.31 7.57
C GLY A 163 2.37 -1.82 7.45
N ASN A 164 2.92 -1.23 8.52
CA ASN A 164 3.50 0.11 8.51
C ASN A 164 4.99 0.02 8.10
N LEU A 165 5.95 0.49 8.90
CA LEU A 165 7.38 0.29 8.67
C LEU A 165 7.78 -1.20 8.60
N THR A 166 7.02 -2.07 9.25
CA THR A 166 7.17 -3.52 9.19
C THR A 166 5.84 -4.19 8.89
N GLY A 167 5.91 -5.38 8.31
CA GLY A 167 4.78 -6.29 8.20
C GLY A 167 4.50 -7.03 9.50
N PHE A 168 3.33 -7.64 9.56
CA PHE A 168 2.92 -8.52 10.64
C PHE A 168 3.23 -9.97 10.30
N ASP A 169 3.69 -10.71 11.29
CA ASP A 169 3.88 -12.15 11.20
C ASP A 169 2.56 -12.85 10.89
N GLY A 170 2.66 -13.94 10.13
CA GLY A 170 1.56 -14.84 9.86
C GLY A 170 1.07 -15.56 11.11
N ILE A 171 -0.09 -16.22 10.97
CA ILE A 171 -0.78 -16.94 12.04
C ILE A 171 -0.56 -18.44 11.86
N LEU A 172 -0.40 -19.18 12.96
CA LEU A 172 -0.47 -20.65 12.96
C LEU A 172 -1.77 -21.08 13.62
N THR A 173 -2.45 -22.04 12.99
CA THR A 173 -3.72 -22.59 13.45
C THR A 173 -3.59 -24.10 13.59
N TYR A 174 -4.28 -24.66 14.58
CA TYR A 174 -4.24 -26.08 14.93
C TYR A 174 -5.65 -26.66 14.88
N ASP A 175 -5.81 -27.85 14.29
CA ASP A 175 -7.06 -28.61 14.37
C ASP A 175 -7.07 -29.42 15.69
N PRO A 176 -7.96 -29.10 16.65
CA PRO A 176 -8.00 -29.78 17.94
C PRO A 176 -8.45 -31.24 17.86
N ASN A 177 -9.07 -31.65 16.75
CA ASN A 177 -9.56 -33.03 16.56
C ASN A 177 -8.53 -33.92 15.84
N CYS A 178 -7.36 -33.38 15.52
CA CYS A 178 -6.32 -34.04 14.76
C CYS A 178 -5.07 -34.26 15.65
N SER A 179 -4.49 -35.46 15.62
CA SER A 179 -3.31 -35.81 16.42
C SER A 179 -2.47 -36.90 15.73
N PRO A 180 -1.12 -36.85 15.79
CA PRO A 180 -0.31 -35.78 16.40
C PRO A 180 -0.11 -34.57 15.46
N PRO A 181 0.03 -33.34 15.98
CA PRO A 181 0.34 -32.18 15.15
C PRO A 181 1.79 -32.19 14.66
N GLU A 182 2.00 -31.85 13.40
CA GLU A 182 3.33 -31.67 12.83
C GLU A 182 3.87 -30.27 13.18
N GLN A 183 5.19 -30.17 13.34
CA GLN A 183 5.85 -28.89 13.55
C GLN A 183 5.84 -28.04 12.28
N VAL A 184 5.20 -26.87 12.36
CA VAL A 184 5.18 -25.86 11.29
C VAL A 184 5.63 -24.52 11.87
N SER A 185 6.52 -23.81 11.18
CA SER A 185 6.88 -22.44 11.53
C SER A 185 5.92 -21.44 10.89
N LYS A 186 5.60 -20.37 11.61
CA LYS A 186 4.84 -19.25 11.05
C LYS A 186 5.68 -18.51 9.99
N ALA A 187 5.00 -17.82 9.07
CA ALA A 187 5.66 -16.84 8.23
C ALA A 187 5.95 -15.57 9.05
N PHE A 188 7.10 -14.95 8.86
CA PHE A 188 7.47 -13.68 9.50
C PHE A 188 7.20 -12.51 8.55
N GLY A 189 6.74 -11.38 9.11
CA GLY A 189 6.45 -10.16 8.37
C GLY A 189 7.69 -9.57 7.68
N ALA A 190 7.46 -8.77 6.63
CA ALA A 190 8.54 -8.00 6.02
C ALA A 190 9.11 -6.98 7.01
N THR A 191 10.37 -6.60 6.83
CA THR A 191 10.98 -5.49 7.59
C THR A 191 11.21 -4.29 6.69
N LYS A 192 11.91 -3.26 7.19
CA LYS A 192 12.40 -2.16 6.37
C LYS A 192 13.64 -2.55 5.55
N GLU A 193 14.24 -3.72 5.83
CA GLU A 193 15.46 -4.20 5.20
C GLU A 193 15.29 -5.41 4.28
N ARG A 194 14.23 -6.21 4.47
CA ARG A 194 14.02 -7.42 3.69
C ARG A 194 12.55 -7.82 3.60
N GLY A 195 12.25 -8.68 2.63
CA GLY A 195 10.97 -9.35 2.54
C GLY A 195 10.70 -10.29 3.72
N GLY A 196 9.44 -10.71 3.84
CA GLY A 196 9.04 -11.67 4.86
C GLY A 196 9.77 -13.00 4.71
N ILE A 197 9.86 -13.75 5.81
CA ILE A 197 10.45 -15.09 5.81
C ILE A 197 9.30 -16.11 5.83
N SER A 198 9.34 -17.08 4.94
CA SER A 198 8.28 -18.08 4.77
C SER A 198 8.11 -19.01 5.95
N GLY A 199 6.88 -19.49 6.11
CA GLY A 199 6.59 -20.62 6.98
C GLY A 199 7.16 -21.91 6.39
N LYS A 200 7.62 -22.81 7.26
CA LYS A 200 8.28 -24.08 6.89
C LYS A 200 7.60 -25.24 7.61
N SER A 201 7.50 -26.37 6.92
CA SER A 201 7.17 -27.69 7.48
C SER A 201 8.27 -28.69 7.13
N ASN A 202 8.18 -29.94 7.56
CA ASN A 202 9.19 -30.95 7.23
C ASN A 202 9.18 -31.35 5.74
N THR A 203 8.06 -31.13 5.04
CA THR A 203 7.88 -31.64 3.67
C THR A 203 7.85 -30.53 2.64
N ILE A 204 7.25 -29.38 2.96
CA ILE A 204 7.08 -28.26 2.03
C ILE A 204 7.23 -26.92 2.74
N SER A 205 7.73 -25.91 2.03
CA SER A 205 7.87 -24.53 2.53
C SER A 205 7.16 -23.55 1.62
N GLY A 206 6.70 -22.44 2.19
CA GLY A 206 6.26 -21.29 1.42
C GLY A 206 7.44 -20.60 0.73
N GLU A 207 7.14 -19.59 -0.06
CA GLU A 207 8.14 -18.69 -0.64
C GLU A 207 8.33 -17.47 0.24
N ASP A 208 9.58 -17.03 0.38
CA ASP A 208 9.90 -15.77 1.03
C ASP A 208 9.31 -14.59 0.24
N GLY A 209 9.02 -13.51 0.96
CA GLY A 209 8.69 -12.25 0.33
C GLY A 209 9.93 -11.62 -0.28
N LYS A 210 9.75 -10.85 -1.35
CA LYS A 210 10.83 -10.08 -1.99
C LYS A 210 10.47 -8.60 -2.06
N PHE A 211 11.33 -7.81 -2.68
CA PHE A 211 11.07 -6.40 -2.90
C PHE A 211 9.92 -6.21 -3.89
N GLY A 212 8.76 -5.75 -3.40
CA GLY A 212 7.55 -5.57 -4.21
C GLY A 212 6.81 -6.84 -4.64
N ILE A 213 7.25 -8.02 -4.20
CA ILE A 213 6.69 -9.30 -4.66
C ILE A 213 6.45 -10.23 -3.47
N GLY A 214 5.19 -10.49 -3.13
CA GLY A 214 4.79 -11.38 -2.03
C GLY A 214 4.95 -12.85 -2.37
N GLY A 215 5.43 -13.63 -1.41
CA GLY A 215 5.70 -15.06 -1.58
C GLY A 215 4.42 -15.88 -1.70
N ASN A 216 4.40 -16.91 -2.55
CA ASN A 216 3.32 -17.88 -2.60
C ASN A 216 3.36 -18.84 -1.41
N PRO A 217 2.22 -19.42 -1.01
CA PRO A 217 2.22 -20.48 -0.01
C PRO A 217 2.91 -21.72 -0.57
N ALA A 218 3.26 -22.63 0.34
CA ALA A 218 3.74 -23.95 0.01
C ALA A 218 2.82 -24.60 -1.04
N ASN A 219 3.42 -25.35 -1.99
CA ASN A 219 2.70 -25.95 -3.11
C ASN A 219 1.87 -27.18 -2.68
N ASN A 220 0.95 -26.98 -1.74
CA ASN A 220 -0.10 -27.91 -1.33
C ASN A 220 -1.42 -27.49 -1.97
N GLN A 221 -2.31 -28.45 -2.19
CA GLN A 221 -3.63 -28.17 -2.72
C GLN A 221 -4.52 -27.42 -1.73
N LYS A 222 -4.38 -27.60 -0.41
CA LYS A 222 -5.34 -27.04 0.58
C LYS A 222 -4.66 -26.25 1.70
N TYR A 223 -5.31 -25.14 2.06
CA TYR A 223 -5.20 -24.32 3.26
C TYR A 223 -4.25 -23.12 3.30
N PRO A 224 -2.96 -23.13 2.90
CA PRO A 224 -2.08 -21.99 3.16
C PRO A 224 -2.30 -20.82 2.20
N SER A 225 -2.01 -19.59 2.64
CA SER A 225 -1.94 -18.40 1.77
C SER A 225 -0.54 -17.85 1.57
N GLY A 226 -0.40 -17.09 0.49
CA GLY A 226 0.75 -16.24 0.21
C GLY A 226 0.79 -15.00 1.10
N GLY A 227 1.92 -14.29 1.03
CA GLY A 227 2.11 -13.01 1.69
C GLY A 227 1.57 -11.84 0.88
N SER A 228 1.29 -10.70 1.53
CA SER A 228 0.75 -9.52 0.84
C SER A 228 1.82 -8.67 0.16
N GLY A 229 1.39 -7.83 -0.79
CA GLY A 229 2.27 -6.85 -1.44
C GLY A 229 2.72 -5.75 -0.49
N GLY A 230 3.88 -5.16 -0.75
CA GLY A 230 4.45 -4.05 0.03
C GLY A 230 5.75 -3.52 -0.60
N TYR A 231 6.41 -2.60 0.09
CA TYR A 231 7.74 -2.12 -0.30
C TYR A 231 8.73 -3.30 -0.27
N PHE A 232 8.88 -3.91 0.91
CA PHE A 232 9.19 -5.32 1.03
C PHE A 232 7.90 -6.08 1.29
N SER A 233 7.67 -7.15 0.54
CA SER A 233 6.42 -7.89 0.60
C SER A 233 6.47 -9.02 1.61
N GLY A 234 5.30 -9.48 2.05
CA GLY A 234 5.17 -10.58 2.98
C GLY A 234 5.48 -11.93 2.35
N ALA A 235 5.60 -12.95 3.20
CA ALA A 235 5.92 -14.30 2.78
C ALA A 235 4.72 -15.25 2.81
N GLY A 236 4.83 -16.31 2.02
CA GLY A 236 3.88 -17.39 2.05
C GLY A 236 4.02 -18.29 3.27
N SER A 237 2.92 -18.92 3.60
CA SER A 237 2.83 -19.88 4.69
C SER A 237 3.04 -21.31 4.21
N SER A 238 3.19 -22.22 5.18
CA SER A 238 3.23 -23.65 4.96
C SER A 238 2.13 -24.36 5.75
N VAL A 239 1.99 -25.65 5.52
CA VAL A 239 1.01 -26.54 6.13
C VAL A 239 1.69 -27.85 6.48
N GLY A 240 1.30 -28.42 7.61
CA GLY A 240 1.68 -29.75 8.08
C GLY A 240 0.47 -30.49 8.64
N LEU A 241 0.65 -31.71 9.09
CA LEU A 241 -0.44 -32.47 9.72
C LEU A 241 -1.03 -31.68 10.91
N CYS A 242 -2.35 -31.48 10.89
CA CYS A 242 -3.13 -30.70 11.87
C CYS A 242 -2.78 -29.20 11.99
N CYS A 243 -1.83 -28.68 11.22
CA CYS A 243 -1.24 -27.36 11.41
C CYS A 243 -1.28 -26.56 10.10
N VAL A 244 -1.99 -25.44 10.09
CA VAL A 244 -2.09 -24.56 8.91
C VAL A 244 -1.52 -23.19 9.24
N GLY A 245 -0.56 -22.73 8.42
CA GLY A 245 -0.08 -21.37 8.44
C GLY A 245 -0.90 -20.43 7.57
N ILE A 246 -0.92 -19.17 7.97
CA ILE A 246 -1.43 -18.00 7.23
C ILE A 246 -0.24 -17.15 6.86
N GLY A 247 -0.23 -16.58 5.65
CA GLY A 247 0.88 -15.75 5.15
C GLY A 247 1.13 -14.51 6.02
N SER A 248 2.30 -13.88 5.83
CA SER A 248 2.66 -12.64 6.52
C SER A 248 2.45 -11.42 5.63
N SER A 249 2.44 -10.22 6.23
CA SER A 249 2.19 -8.99 5.49
C SER A 249 3.47 -8.28 5.04
N GLY A 250 3.33 -7.46 3.99
CA GLY A 250 4.38 -6.52 3.55
C GLY A 250 4.46 -5.26 4.40
N SER A 251 5.54 -4.50 4.21
CA SER A 251 5.78 -3.17 4.77
C SER A 251 5.38 -2.05 3.81
N SER A 252 5.09 -0.88 4.34
CA SER A 252 4.82 0.37 3.64
C SER A 252 6.08 1.24 3.58
N PHE A 253 6.11 2.21 2.68
CA PHE A 253 7.25 3.10 2.48
C PHE A 253 6.80 4.49 2.03
N ILE A 254 7.47 5.53 2.49
CA ILE A 254 7.34 6.88 1.93
C ILE A 254 8.73 7.50 1.92
N SER A 255 9.16 7.99 0.77
CA SER A 255 10.42 8.72 0.67
C SER A 255 10.40 9.96 1.56
N GLY A 256 11.34 10.06 2.50
CA GLY A 256 11.42 11.13 3.49
C GLY A 256 10.66 10.88 4.80
N HIS A 257 9.95 9.75 4.96
CA HIS A 257 9.34 9.41 6.24
C HIS A 257 10.35 8.77 7.21
N GLY A 258 10.36 9.23 8.46
CA GLY A 258 11.28 8.72 9.48
C GLY A 258 11.16 7.21 9.68
N GLY A 259 12.30 6.51 9.75
CA GLY A 259 12.33 5.06 9.97
C GLY A 259 12.19 4.20 8.71
N CYS A 260 11.82 4.76 7.56
CA CYS A 260 11.92 4.07 6.28
C CYS A 260 13.39 3.89 5.84
N ASN A 261 13.65 2.85 5.03
CA ASN A 261 14.97 2.59 4.45
C ASN A 261 14.87 2.50 2.92
N ALA A 262 15.42 3.48 2.23
CA ALA A 262 15.32 3.60 0.79
C ALA A 262 16.32 2.68 0.08
N ILE A 263 15.89 2.15 -1.05
CA ILE A 263 16.75 1.38 -1.95
C ILE A 263 17.79 2.31 -2.59
N LEU A 264 19.01 1.81 -2.80
CA LEU A 264 20.05 2.51 -3.54
C LEU A 264 19.93 2.24 -5.04
N ASN A 265 20.30 3.24 -5.84
CA ASN A 265 20.34 3.12 -7.30
C ASN A 265 21.28 2.00 -7.79
N THR A 266 22.29 1.66 -6.98
CA THR A 266 23.24 0.57 -7.26
C THR A 266 22.62 -0.82 -7.19
N SER A 267 21.39 -0.97 -6.65
CA SER A 267 20.69 -2.25 -6.63
C SER A 267 20.34 -2.69 -8.06
N THR A 268 20.67 -3.93 -8.41
CA THR A 268 20.58 -4.43 -9.79
C THR A 268 19.48 -5.49 -10.00
N SER A 269 19.07 -6.18 -8.94
CA SER A 269 18.07 -7.25 -9.04
C SER A 269 17.40 -7.55 -7.69
N GLN A 270 16.45 -8.49 -7.70
CA GLN A 270 15.80 -9.00 -6.48
C GLN A 270 16.78 -9.70 -5.51
N ASP A 271 17.89 -10.22 -6.03
CA ASP A 271 18.90 -10.95 -5.26
C ASP A 271 20.08 -10.03 -4.88
N ASP A 272 20.09 -8.79 -5.35
CA ASP A 272 21.13 -7.78 -5.14
C ASP A 272 20.52 -6.41 -4.82
N ILE A 273 20.04 -6.30 -3.56
CA ILE A 273 19.40 -5.11 -3.03
C ILE A 273 20.31 -4.45 -2.01
N HIS A 274 20.64 -3.18 -2.27
CA HIS A 274 21.39 -2.34 -1.35
C HIS A 274 20.49 -1.23 -0.81
N LEU A 275 20.62 -0.95 0.48
CA LEU A 275 19.80 0.03 1.18
C LEU A 275 20.66 1.18 1.69
N SER A 276 20.10 2.39 1.67
CA SER A 276 20.83 3.61 1.98
C SER A 276 20.97 3.86 3.49
N ASN A 277 20.20 3.16 4.32
CA ASN A 277 19.98 3.48 5.74
C ASN A 277 19.42 4.89 5.96
N GLN A 278 18.78 5.45 4.93
CA GLN A 278 18.13 6.76 4.91
C GLN A 278 16.72 6.60 4.35
N SER A 279 15.81 7.52 4.67
CA SER A 279 14.44 7.45 4.20
C SER A 279 14.22 8.03 2.80
N ILE A 280 15.17 8.82 2.29
CA ILE A 280 15.02 9.52 1.01
C ILE A 280 15.45 8.60 -0.14
N HIS A 281 14.55 8.40 -1.09
CA HIS A 281 14.77 7.66 -2.33
C HIS A 281 15.93 8.25 -3.14
N TYR A 282 16.68 7.40 -3.87
CA TYR A 282 17.88 7.81 -4.61
C TYR A 282 17.65 8.91 -5.67
N SER A 283 16.41 9.14 -6.08
CA SER A 283 16.05 10.26 -6.97
C SER A 283 16.07 11.64 -6.28
N GLY A 284 16.15 11.68 -4.95
CA GLY A 284 16.04 12.91 -4.15
C GLY A 284 14.59 13.39 -3.93
N ILE A 285 13.59 12.77 -4.55
CA ILE A 285 12.18 13.11 -4.32
C ILE A 285 11.79 12.66 -2.91
N SER A 286 11.22 13.56 -2.13
CA SER A 286 10.75 13.28 -0.77
C SER A 286 9.41 13.95 -0.49
N PHE A 287 8.70 13.41 0.50
CA PHE A 287 7.43 13.94 0.98
C PHE A 287 7.60 14.56 2.36
N SER A 288 6.82 15.61 2.64
CA SER A 288 6.69 16.20 3.97
C SER A 288 5.35 15.84 4.61
N SER A 289 5.22 16.05 5.92
CA SER A 289 4.02 15.75 6.72
C SER A 289 3.48 14.34 6.44
N THR A 290 4.39 13.37 6.53
CA THR A 290 4.16 11.99 6.11
C THR A 290 3.48 11.17 7.20
N ILE A 291 2.56 10.29 6.82
CA ILE A 291 1.82 9.40 7.71
C ILE A 291 1.84 8.00 7.11
N ILE A 292 2.19 6.99 7.91
CA ILE A 292 2.04 5.58 7.57
C ILE A 292 1.18 4.95 8.67
N LYS A 293 0.07 4.31 8.29
CA LYS A 293 -0.83 3.59 9.18
C LYS A 293 -1.01 2.17 8.68
N SER A 294 -0.82 1.18 9.55
CA SER A 294 -1.15 -0.21 9.26
C SER A 294 -2.65 -0.40 9.05
N GLY A 295 -3.05 -1.54 8.47
CA GLY A 295 -4.47 -1.83 8.28
C GLY A 295 -5.25 -2.14 9.57
N TYR A 296 -4.58 -2.15 10.75
CA TYR A 296 -5.22 -2.18 12.07
C TYR A 296 -5.61 -0.79 12.57
N GLU A 297 -4.92 0.25 12.10
CA GLU A 297 -5.06 1.61 12.60
C GLU A 297 -6.20 2.35 11.88
N LEU A 298 -6.88 3.22 12.63
CA LEU A 298 -7.95 4.06 12.09
C LEU A 298 -7.36 5.25 11.33
N TYR A 299 -8.00 5.63 10.23
CA TYR A 299 -7.76 6.90 9.55
C TYR A 299 -9.09 7.63 9.31
N SER A 300 -9.10 8.94 9.49
CA SER A 300 -10.30 9.75 9.30
C SER A 300 -10.59 9.90 7.81
N TYR A 301 -11.78 9.49 7.39
CA TYR A 301 -12.29 9.68 6.04
C TYR A 301 -13.18 10.94 5.99
N TYR A 302 -13.05 11.74 4.93
CA TYR A 302 -13.98 12.84 4.62
C TYR A 302 -15.17 12.29 3.82
N SER A 303 -16.01 11.45 4.45
CA SER A 303 -17.45 11.31 4.18
C SER A 303 -18.04 10.16 5.01
N ASP A 304 -19.31 10.29 5.39
CA ASP A 304 -20.13 9.31 6.09
C ASP A 304 -19.90 7.86 5.65
N ASP A 305 -19.23 7.05 6.47
CA ASP A 305 -19.68 5.69 6.81
C ASP A 305 -18.93 5.17 8.04
N SER A 306 -19.64 4.37 8.82
CA SER A 306 -19.31 3.86 10.15
C SER A 306 -17.98 3.07 10.23
N THR A 307 -16.99 3.69 10.87
CA THR A 307 -15.72 3.13 11.40
C THR A 307 -14.69 2.63 10.37
N PRO A 308 -13.78 3.49 9.86
CA PRO A 308 -12.75 3.08 8.90
C PRO A 308 -11.58 2.39 9.62
N LYS A 309 -11.69 1.07 9.83
CA LYS A 309 -10.51 0.18 9.87
C LYS A 309 -9.96 0.06 8.44
N GLY A 310 -8.69 -0.31 8.25
CA GLY A 310 -7.98 -0.41 6.94
C GLY A 310 -8.81 -0.75 5.68
N ASN A 311 -8.31 -0.40 4.50
CA ASN A 311 -9.07 -0.56 3.24
C ASN A 311 -9.49 -2.03 2.97
N VAL A 312 -10.78 -2.23 2.65
CA VAL A 312 -11.35 -3.50 2.14
C VAL A 312 -11.75 -3.29 0.70
N GLY A 313 -11.27 -4.15 -0.18
CA GLY A 313 -11.45 -4.01 -1.63
C GLY A 313 -10.11 -3.80 -2.35
N ASN A 314 -10.21 -3.33 -3.60
CA ASN A 314 -9.03 -2.95 -4.37
C ASN A 314 -8.38 -1.70 -3.75
N GLY A 315 -7.10 -1.51 -4.05
CA GLY A 315 -6.41 -0.28 -3.72
C GLY A 315 -6.95 0.92 -4.50
N TYR A 316 -6.76 2.11 -3.94
CA TYR A 316 -7.11 3.37 -4.58
C TYR A 316 -6.14 4.47 -4.12
N ALA A 317 -6.18 5.60 -4.82
CA ALA A 317 -5.38 6.77 -4.48
C ALA A 317 -6.22 8.04 -4.52
N ILE A 318 -5.84 9.03 -3.72
CA ILE A 318 -6.41 10.38 -3.73
C ILE A 318 -5.27 11.35 -3.96
N ILE A 319 -5.45 12.28 -4.89
CA ILE A 319 -4.50 13.35 -5.18
C ILE A 319 -5.23 14.68 -5.03
N THR A 320 -4.76 15.51 -4.11
CA THR A 320 -5.30 16.85 -3.83
C THR A 320 -4.24 17.90 -4.09
N PHE A 321 -4.51 18.86 -4.95
CA PHE A 321 -3.69 20.05 -5.17
C PHE A 321 -4.04 21.14 -4.16
N PHE A 322 -3.03 21.73 -3.53
CA PHE A 322 -3.20 22.94 -2.74
C PHE A 322 -2.71 24.15 -3.55
N PRO A 323 -3.59 25.13 -3.83
CA PRO A 323 -3.15 26.39 -4.42
C PRO A 323 -2.21 27.11 -3.44
N TYR A 324 -1.09 27.62 -3.95
CA TYR A 324 -0.16 28.48 -3.19
C TYR A 324 -0.85 29.72 -2.59
N GLU A 325 -2.03 30.09 -3.09
CA GLU A 325 -2.81 31.25 -2.63
C GLU A 325 -3.38 31.14 -1.21
N LEU A 326 -3.26 29.99 -0.53
CA LEU A 326 -3.62 29.87 0.89
C LEU A 326 -2.50 30.27 1.87
N PHE A 327 -1.28 30.51 1.38
CA PHE A 327 -0.15 30.92 2.24
C PHE A 327 0.45 32.28 1.92
N THR A 328 -0.05 32.97 0.90
CA THR A 328 0.30 34.37 0.64
C THR A 328 -0.98 35.18 0.46
N CYS A 329 -1.24 36.07 1.43
CA CYS A 329 -2.25 37.13 1.41
C CYS A 329 -3.64 36.82 2.03
N ARG A 330 -3.70 36.77 3.37
CA ARG A 330 -4.79 37.43 4.16
C ARG A 330 -4.54 37.58 5.68
N CYS A 331 -3.29 37.46 6.17
CA CYS A 331 -3.00 37.65 7.60
C CYS A 331 -2.08 38.85 7.96
N ILE A 332 -1.74 39.75 7.03
CA ILE A 332 -0.96 40.97 7.38
C ILE A 332 -1.51 42.21 6.66
N SER A 333 -2.81 42.48 6.81
CA SER A 333 -3.39 43.79 6.42
C SER A 333 -4.40 44.35 7.44
N PHE A 334 -4.56 43.71 8.61
CA PHE A 334 -5.54 44.15 9.62
C PHE A 334 -4.94 44.37 11.01
N SER A 335 -3.68 44.83 11.11
CA SER A 335 -3.08 45.11 12.43
C SER A 335 -2.20 46.36 12.53
N PHE A 336 -2.25 47.32 11.60
CA PHE A 336 -1.53 48.60 11.76
C PHE A 336 -2.32 49.84 11.33
N HIS A 337 -3.62 49.89 11.65
CA HIS A 337 -4.43 51.12 11.59
C HIS A 337 -5.20 51.41 12.88
N ILE A 338 -4.60 51.08 14.02
CA ILE A 338 -4.99 51.62 15.33
C ILE A 338 -3.70 52.01 16.03
N PHE A 339 -3.31 53.28 15.92
CA PHE A 339 -2.55 54.07 16.92
C PHE A 339 -2.06 55.35 16.24
N LEU A 340 -2.95 56.35 16.15
CA LEU A 340 -2.60 57.78 16.14
C LEU A 340 -3.89 58.61 16.26
N PHE A 341 -4.45 58.61 17.46
CA PHE A 341 -5.24 59.71 17.96
C PHE A 341 -4.77 59.97 19.39
N PHE A 342 -3.77 60.85 19.53
CA PHE A 342 -3.55 61.57 20.77
C PHE A 342 -4.19 62.95 20.63
N GLU A 343 -4.89 63.32 21.69
CA GLU A 343 -5.84 64.42 21.79
C GLU A 343 -5.25 65.82 21.55
N ILE A 344 -6.03 66.67 20.89
CA ILE A 344 -6.01 68.13 21.12
C ILE A 344 -7.33 68.45 21.81
N ILE A 345 -7.28 68.66 23.13
CA ILE A 345 -8.33 69.37 23.87
C ILE A 345 -7.79 70.79 24.11
N ILE A 346 -8.36 71.76 23.40
CA ILE A 346 -8.31 73.17 23.74
C ILE A 346 -9.62 73.46 24.47
N SER A 347 -9.52 73.99 25.70
CA SER A 347 -10.64 74.62 26.40
C SER A 347 -10.28 76.08 26.66
N PHE A 348 -11.22 76.96 26.32
CA PHE A 348 -11.25 78.39 26.67
C PHE A 348 -11.44 78.61 28.17
#